data_AF-A0A7I4YYT2-F1
#
_entry.id   AF-A0A7I4YYT2-F1
#
_cell.length_a   1.000
_cell.length_b   1.000
_cell.length_c   1.000
_cell.angle_alpha   90.00
_cell.angle_beta   90.00
_cell.angle_gamma   90.00
#
_symmetry.space_group_name_H-M   'P 1'
#
loop_
_entity.id
_entity.type
_entity.pdbx_description
1 polymer ?
#
loop_
_entity_poly.entity_id
_entity_poly.type
_entity_poly.pdbx_seq_one_letter_code
_entity_poly.pdbx_strand_id
1 'polypeptide(L)'
;MLACLFHFGKYSPFLEEYTVRISRFSMFSTHPELFRKDLINQVEGQKMCSFFSEQKACLFKSRLCSSVLGSVKRRISSHTMRPFIIETLKPSNEELLAIFEGALKENFKDVEIKLCQCPDLTAEPYNMTSTGFGRKMVIAEVGGPGNLFPVIHKEKDFDLKEICNGCEAPASFVFGPGAGPWQVVGRNCEMVADANFSSSKVATKIASLPPGHTPTAYKMEVISSPKFSLMANLAVSAEPGPAQVVYCKASVRTGKDNFPETIRKGLAKHYGDKCVSVAGVFMMLKGEAKLHVMPDFPGCNFSSREELEKQWLRFFTMKAPLVCASVFHSYDPGHKLRMEHTHCYSSHGDAGHYHYDTTPDTVVYEGYFTAAEKIYRFDEV
;
A
#
# COMPACT_ATOMS: atom_id res chain seq x y z
N MET A 1 31.67 -55.48 3.05
CA MET A 1 32.31 -56.75 3.44
C MET A 1 33.78 -56.41 3.69
N LEU A 2 34.44 -56.70 4.81
CA LEU A 2 34.06 -57.31 6.11
C LEU A 2 33.67 -56.17 7.11
N ALA A 3 32.98 -56.28 8.26
CA ALA A 3 32.86 -57.27 9.35
C ALA A 3 34.15 -57.41 10.22
N CYS A 4 34.19 -57.46 11.55
CA CYS A 4 33.32 -57.18 12.72
C CYS A 4 34.02 -57.90 13.90
N LEU A 5 34.08 -57.34 15.12
CA LEU A 5 34.23 -57.99 16.47
C LEU A 5 34.88 -57.00 17.48
N PHE A 6 34.57 -56.93 18.79
CA PHE A 6 33.32 -57.13 19.58
C PHE A 6 33.58 -56.76 21.08
N HIS A 7 32.68 -56.01 21.75
CA HIS A 7 32.40 -55.97 23.24
C HIS A 7 33.53 -55.66 24.30
N PHE A 8 33.30 -55.32 25.59
CA PHE A 8 32.11 -55.16 26.48
C PHE A 8 32.40 -54.25 27.73
N GLY A 9 31.36 -53.71 28.41
CA GLY A 9 31.36 -53.33 29.85
C GLY A 9 31.07 -51.84 30.16
N LYS A 10 29.85 -51.38 30.54
CA LYS A 10 29.06 -51.50 31.80
C LYS A 10 29.59 -50.71 33.03
N TYR A 11 28.98 -49.56 33.36
CA TYR A 11 28.13 -49.27 34.55
C TYR A 11 27.82 -47.73 34.67
N SER A 12 26.94 -47.34 35.61
CA SER A 12 26.19 -46.06 35.66
C SER A 12 26.17 -45.50 37.13
N PRO A 13 25.43 -44.42 37.49
CA PRO A 13 25.65 -42.99 37.24
C PRO A 13 25.81 -42.17 38.55
N PHE A 14 26.04 -40.85 38.49
CA PHE A 14 25.72 -39.92 39.60
C PHE A 14 25.25 -38.53 39.11
N LEU A 15 24.49 -37.82 39.96
CA LEU A 15 23.78 -36.58 39.66
C LEU A 15 24.65 -35.31 39.72
N GLU A 16 24.25 -34.26 39.01
CA GLU A 16 24.64 -32.87 39.29
C GLU A 16 23.41 -32.02 39.65
N GLU A 17 23.52 -31.25 40.74
CA GLU A 17 22.57 -30.21 41.14
C GLU A 17 22.96 -28.85 40.53
N TYR A 18 21.99 -28.07 40.06
CA TYR A 18 22.21 -26.66 39.70
C TYR A 18 21.50 -25.72 40.67
N THR A 19 22.30 -25.01 41.47
CA THR A 19 21.85 -23.93 42.36
C THR A 19 21.99 -22.58 41.67
N VAL A 20 20.94 -21.76 41.64
CA VAL A 20 21.01 -20.36 41.17
C VAL A 20 20.66 -19.40 42.32
N ARG A 21 21.50 -18.37 42.48
CA ARG A 21 21.45 -17.39 43.57
C ARG A 21 20.32 -16.37 43.40
N ILE A 22 19.68 -15.98 44.51
CA ILE A 22 18.89 -14.76 44.61
C ILE A 22 19.61 -13.79 45.57
N SER A 23 19.91 -12.58 45.09
CA SER A 23 20.46 -11.49 45.90
C SER A 23 19.36 -10.68 46.59
N ARG A 24 19.62 -10.27 47.83
CA ARG A 24 18.74 -9.39 48.62
C ARG A 24 19.00 -7.92 48.32
N PHE A 25 17.95 -7.09 48.36
CA PHE A 25 17.94 -5.80 49.08
C PHE A 25 16.51 -5.47 49.52
N SER A 26 16.35 -4.65 50.56
CA SER A 26 15.12 -4.57 51.38
C SER A 26 14.73 -3.15 51.83
N MET A 27 13.51 -3.05 52.39
CA MET A 27 12.83 -1.86 53.01
C MET A 27 12.15 -0.91 52.00
N PHE A 28 10.93 -0.37 52.25
CA PHE A 28 10.11 -0.21 53.48
C PHE A 28 8.70 -0.85 53.30
N SER A 29 8.05 -1.48 54.30
CA SER A 29 7.20 -0.89 55.38
C SER A 29 6.04 -0.01 54.85
N THR A 30 4.73 -0.17 55.15
CA THR A 30 3.90 -1.03 56.03
C THR A 30 2.47 -1.12 55.43
N HIS A 31 1.43 -1.84 55.90
CA HIS A 31 1.09 -2.71 57.06
C HIS A 31 0.03 -3.75 56.56
N PRO A 32 -0.26 -4.87 57.26
CA PRO A 32 -1.23 -5.89 56.83
C PRO A 32 -2.58 -5.80 57.58
N GLU A 33 -3.62 -6.52 57.08
CA GLU A 33 -4.69 -7.21 57.84
C GLU A 33 -5.69 -7.91 56.88
N LEU A 34 -6.43 -8.90 57.38
CA LEU A 34 -7.67 -9.49 56.80
C LEU A 34 -7.62 -10.25 55.45
N PHE A 35 -7.20 -11.52 55.49
CA PHE A 35 -7.91 -12.60 54.76
C PHE A 35 -7.78 -13.93 55.53
N ARG A 36 -8.82 -14.30 56.29
CA ARG A 36 -8.99 -15.62 56.92
C ARG A 36 -10.49 -15.87 57.06
N LYS A 37 -10.93 -17.11 56.79
CA LYS A 37 -12.34 -17.54 56.56
C LYS A 37 -12.81 -17.23 55.12
N ASP A 38 -13.41 -18.15 54.35
CA ASP A 38 -13.89 -19.51 54.62
C ASP A 38 -13.58 -20.47 53.47
N LEU A 39 -13.15 -21.71 53.75
CA LEU A 39 -13.11 -22.81 52.77
C LEU A 39 -12.97 -24.20 53.43
N ILE A 40 -14.05 -24.68 54.06
CA ILE A 40 -14.18 -26.07 54.55
C ILE A 40 -15.61 -26.58 54.28
N ASN A 41 -15.72 -27.85 53.88
CA ASN A 41 -16.91 -28.62 53.47
C ASN A 41 -17.43 -28.31 52.05
N GLN A 42 -17.71 -29.28 51.17
CA GLN A 42 -17.85 -30.74 51.37
C GLN A 42 -17.29 -31.54 50.19
N VAL A 43 -16.95 -32.81 50.43
CA VAL A 43 -16.37 -33.76 49.45
C VAL A 43 -17.40 -34.83 49.08
N GLU A 44 -17.46 -35.21 47.79
CA GLU A 44 -17.80 -36.53 47.20
C GLU A 44 -18.25 -36.30 45.73
N GLY A 45 -17.83 -37.04 44.71
CA GLY A 45 -16.81 -38.09 44.57
C GLY A 45 -16.70 -38.57 43.11
N GLN A 46 -15.58 -39.21 42.77
CA GLN A 46 -15.26 -39.90 41.50
C GLN A 46 -14.79 -39.11 40.25
N LYS A 47 -13.53 -39.43 39.89
CA LYS A 47 -12.94 -39.56 38.53
C LYS A 47 -12.79 -38.31 37.65
N MET A 48 -11.71 -37.62 37.97
CA MET A 48 -10.91 -36.78 37.09
C MET A 48 -10.45 -37.53 35.82
N CYS A 49 -10.75 -36.98 34.64
CA CYS A 49 -9.97 -37.17 33.41
C CYS A 49 -9.74 -35.79 32.79
N SER A 50 -8.47 -35.44 32.60
CA SER A 50 -8.01 -34.08 32.28
C SER A 50 -8.07 -33.76 30.79
N PHE A 51 -8.74 -32.66 30.42
CA PHE A 51 -8.35 -31.84 29.27
C PHE A 51 -8.61 -30.37 29.60
N PHE A 52 -7.55 -29.59 29.73
CA PHE A 52 -7.64 -28.13 29.83
C PHE A 52 -7.88 -27.54 28.43
N SER A 53 -8.94 -26.74 28.29
CA SER A 53 -9.05 -25.75 27.21
C SER A 53 -9.52 -24.42 27.80
N GLU A 54 -8.68 -23.40 27.70
CA GLU A 54 -9.02 -22.05 28.17
C GLU A 54 -9.96 -21.36 27.18
N GLN A 55 -11.26 -21.56 27.36
CA GLN A 55 -12.28 -20.64 26.88
C GLN A 55 -13.35 -20.40 27.95
N LYS A 56 -13.84 -19.15 28.00
CA LYS A 56 -14.91 -18.62 28.87
C LYS A 56 -14.49 -18.20 30.29
N ALA A 57 -13.88 -17.02 30.36
CA ALA A 57 -14.05 -16.09 31.48
C ALA A 57 -14.62 -14.74 30.98
N CYS A 58 -15.81 -14.79 30.39
CA CYS A 58 -16.60 -13.60 30.08
C CYS A 58 -18.06 -13.89 30.48
N LEU A 59 -18.73 -12.85 31.04
CA LEU A 59 -20.00 -12.85 31.77
C LEU A 59 -19.88 -12.96 33.30
N PHE A 60 -20.75 -12.19 33.98
CA PHE A 60 -20.89 -12.03 35.45
C PHE A 60 -19.76 -11.32 36.22
N LYS A 61 -19.73 -9.99 36.07
CA LYS A 61 -19.98 -9.09 37.22
C LYS A 61 -20.35 -7.68 36.75
N SER A 62 -21.65 -7.43 36.60
CA SER A 62 -22.21 -6.08 36.61
C SER A 62 -23.15 -5.94 37.81
N ARG A 63 -22.89 -4.92 38.64
CA ARG A 63 -23.78 -4.17 39.56
C ARG A 63 -23.04 -3.77 40.85
N LEU A 64 -23.34 -2.56 41.31
CA LEU A 64 -22.84 -1.87 42.51
C LEU A 64 -21.33 -1.57 42.54
N CYS A 65 -20.93 -0.50 41.85
CA CYS A 65 -20.30 0.62 42.56
C CYS A 65 -20.53 1.93 41.79
N SER A 66 -21.41 2.79 42.29
CA SER A 66 -21.73 4.09 41.70
C SER A 66 -21.32 5.22 42.65
N SER A 67 -20.06 5.64 42.58
CA SER A 67 -19.63 7.00 42.96
C SER A 67 -18.12 7.21 42.71
N VAL A 68 -17.78 8.40 42.20
CA VAL A 68 -16.42 8.98 42.13
C VAL A 68 -15.30 8.10 41.54
N LEU A 69 -15.34 7.90 40.22
CA LEU A 69 -14.12 7.72 39.42
C LEU A 69 -14.11 8.78 38.32
N GLY A 70 -13.16 9.72 38.39
CA GLY A 70 -13.01 10.77 37.39
C GLY A 70 -12.73 10.15 36.02
N SER A 71 -13.39 10.65 34.97
CA SER A 71 -13.18 10.09 33.63
C SER A 71 -11.75 10.37 33.18
N VAL A 72 -10.89 9.34 33.19
CA VAL A 72 -9.64 9.36 32.45
C VAL A 72 -10.01 9.26 30.97
N LYS A 73 -10.37 10.40 30.38
CA LYS A 73 -10.34 10.58 28.93
C LYS A 73 -8.91 10.31 28.51
N ARG A 74 -8.63 9.10 28.03
CA ARG A 74 -7.43 8.85 27.23
C ARG A 74 -7.51 9.80 26.05
N ARG A 75 -6.75 10.88 26.14
CA ARG A 75 -6.51 11.80 25.04
C ARG A 75 -5.74 10.98 24.01
N ILE A 76 -6.44 10.35 23.09
CA ILE A 76 -5.82 9.90 21.84
C ILE A 76 -5.37 11.20 21.19
N SER A 77 -4.10 11.56 21.36
CA SER A 77 -3.49 12.56 20.52
C SER A 77 -3.53 11.98 19.12
N SER A 78 -4.38 12.52 18.25
CA SER A 78 -4.18 12.38 16.82
C SER A 78 -2.84 13.04 16.52
N HIS A 79 -1.77 12.23 16.50
CA HIS A 79 -0.51 12.62 15.90
C HIS A 79 -0.78 12.70 14.41
N THR A 80 -1.30 13.85 13.96
CA THR A 80 -1.39 14.18 12.54
C THR A 80 0.01 14.05 11.98
N MET A 81 0.21 13.07 11.10
CA MET A 81 1.50 12.87 10.43
C MET A 81 1.87 14.17 9.73
N ARG A 82 2.95 14.80 10.17
CA ARG A 82 3.49 15.99 9.52
C ARG A 82 4.36 15.53 8.37
N PRO A 83 4.01 15.84 7.11
CA PRO A 83 4.87 15.50 5.99
C PRO A 83 6.14 16.35 6.01
N PHE A 84 7.21 15.82 5.43
CA PHE A 84 8.30 16.63 4.91
C PHE A 84 7.89 17.17 3.52
N ILE A 85 8.23 18.42 3.21
CA ILE A 85 7.89 19.04 1.93
C ILE A 85 9.13 19.03 1.04
N ILE A 86 9.00 18.42 -0.13
CA ILE A 86 9.99 18.43 -1.20
C ILE A 86 9.49 19.39 -2.27
N GLU A 87 10.20 20.50 -2.44
CA GLU A 87 9.94 21.46 -3.51
C GLU A 87 10.27 20.83 -4.87
N THR A 88 9.37 21.00 -5.84
CA THR A 88 9.55 20.49 -7.21
C THR A 88 9.52 21.63 -8.21
N LEU A 89 10.23 21.45 -9.33
CA LEU A 89 9.96 22.27 -10.50
C LEU A 89 8.59 21.89 -11.05
N LYS A 90 7.73 22.89 -11.27
CA LYS A 90 6.43 22.75 -11.92
C LYS A 90 6.46 23.46 -13.29
N PRO A 91 6.81 22.75 -14.38
CA PRO A 91 6.73 23.30 -15.74
C PRO A 91 5.28 23.62 -16.13
N SER A 92 5.11 24.44 -17.18
CA SER A 92 3.78 24.63 -17.77
C SER A 92 3.36 23.40 -18.57
N ASN A 93 2.06 23.23 -18.83
CA ASN A 93 1.59 22.11 -19.65
C ASN A 93 2.12 22.21 -21.10
N GLU A 94 2.32 23.42 -21.62
CA GLU A 94 2.94 23.67 -22.94
C GLU A 94 4.39 23.16 -22.99
N GLU A 95 5.16 23.33 -21.92
CA GLU A 95 6.54 22.83 -21.80
C GLU A 95 6.58 21.30 -21.66
N LEU A 96 5.70 20.75 -20.82
CA LEU A 96 5.51 19.30 -20.70
C LEU A 96 5.12 18.66 -22.05
N LEU A 97 4.21 19.28 -22.81
CA LEU A 97 3.78 18.80 -24.13
C LEU A 97 4.96 18.58 -25.07
N ALA A 98 5.86 19.56 -25.18
CA ALA A 98 7.02 19.48 -26.08
C ALA A 98 7.98 18.35 -25.66
N ILE A 99 8.20 18.18 -24.35
CA ILE A 99 9.07 17.12 -23.81
C ILE A 99 8.45 15.75 -24.00
N PHE A 100 7.14 15.61 -23.73
CA PHE A 100 6.40 14.36 -23.88
C PHE A 100 6.34 13.94 -25.35
N GLU A 101 6.13 14.88 -26.27
CA GLU A 101 6.11 14.62 -27.70
C GLU A 101 7.47 14.13 -28.20
N GLY A 102 8.57 14.79 -27.80
CA GLY A 102 9.93 14.35 -28.13
C GLY A 102 10.23 12.95 -27.60
N ALA A 103 9.96 12.70 -26.32
CA ALA A 103 10.24 11.42 -25.67
C ALA A 103 9.40 10.27 -26.25
N LEU A 104 8.10 10.48 -26.47
CA LEU A 104 7.21 9.46 -27.01
C LEU A 104 7.56 9.13 -28.48
N LYS A 105 7.98 10.11 -29.30
CA LYS A 105 8.45 9.86 -30.68
C LYS A 105 9.77 9.10 -30.75
N GLU A 106 10.59 9.09 -29.70
CA GLU A 106 11.80 8.24 -29.61
C GLU A 106 11.45 6.75 -29.35
N ASN A 107 10.26 6.43 -28.82
CA ASN A 107 9.92 5.09 -28.31
C ASN A 107 8.61 4.48 -28.89
N PHE A 108 7.77 5.27 -29.56
CA PHE A 108 6.52 4.87 -30.20
C PHE A 108 6.45 5.40 -31.63
N LYS A 109 5.84 4.63 -32.54
CA LYS A 109 5.75 4.96 -33.96
C LYS A 109 4.77 6.11 -34.23
N ASP A 110 3.56 6.00 -33.69
CA ASP A 110 2.48 6.94 -33.94
C ASP A 110 2.17 7.70 -32.63
N VAL A 111 2.31 9.03 -32.64
CA VAL A 111 2.23 9.87 -31.43
C VAL A 111 1.42 11.14 -31.72
N GLU A 112 0.45 11.45 -30.86
CA GLU A 112 -0.34 12.68 -30.86
C GLU A 112 -0.35 13.28 -29.45
N ILE A 113 0.27 14.44 -29.25
CA ILE A 113 0.23 15.20 -27.98
C ILE A 113 -0.49 16.52 -28.22
N LYS A 114 -1.35 16.93 -27.29
CA LYS A 114 -2.04 18.23 -27.33
C LYS A 114 -2.42 18.71 -25.94
N LEU A 115 -2.77 19.98 -25.81
CA LEU A 115 -3.42 20.49 -24.60
C LEU A 115 -4.93 20.35 -24.73
N CYS A 116 -5.58 19.87 -23.68
CA CYS A 116 -7.03 19.79 -23.60
C CYS A 116 -7.49 20.06 -22.17
N GLN A 117 -8.82 20.17 -21.97
CA GLN A 117 -9.38 19.99 -20.63
C GLN A 117 -9.35 18.51 -20.26
N CYS A 118 -9.11 18.21 -18.99
CA CYS A 118 -9.27 16.88 -18.42
C CYS A 118 -10.70 16.38 -18.72
N PRO A 119 -10.86 15.15 -19.26
CA PRO A 119 -12.18 14.59 -19.54
C PRO A 119 -12.94 14.34 -18.24
N ASP A 120 -14.26 14.19 -18.34
CA ASP A 120 -15.08 13.81 -17.20
C ASP A 120 -14.72 12.39 -16.72
N LEU A 121 -13.89 12.30 -15.69
CA LEU A 121 -13.48 11.02 -15.11
C LEU A 121 -14.61 10.31 -14.35
N THR A 122 -15.79 10.92 -14.17
CA THR A 122 -16.96 10.18 -13.62
C THR A 122 -17.65 9.32 -14.68
N ALA A 123 -17.46 9.63 -15.97
CA ALA A 123 -18.02 8.87 -17.08
C ALA A 123 -17.25 7.57 -17.35
N GLU A 124 -17.84 6.68 -18.14
CA GLU A 124 -17.12 5.55 -18.70
C GLU A 124 -15.99 6.01 -19.65
N PRO A 125 -14.86 5.28 -19.71
CA PRO A 125 -14.56 4.06 -18.96
C PRO A 125 -13.97 4.31 -17.56
N TYR A 126 -13.64 5.56 -17.21
CA TYR A 126 -12.91 5.91 -15.98
C TYR A 126 -13.67 5.56 -14.70
N ASN A 127 -14.95 5.89 -14.59
CA ASN A 127 -15.79 5.56 -13.42
C ASN A 127 -15.17 5.98 -12.06
N MET A 128 -14.61 7.18 -11.99
CA MET A 128 -13.97 7.75 -10.81
C MET A 128 -14.92 8.65 -9.97
N THR A 129 -14.41 9.17 -8.84
CA THR A 129 -15.18 10.02 -7.91
C THR A 129 -15.17 11.52 -8.22
N SER A 130 -14.38 11.98 -9.19
CA SER A 130 -14.27 13.39 -9.61
C SER A 130 -14.46 13.53 -11.12
N THR A 131 -14.93 14.71 -11.56
CA THR A 131 -15.09 15.06 -12.99
C THR A 131 -13.77 15.54 -13.64
N GLY A 132 -12.65 15.44 -12.93
CA GLY A 132 -11.31 15.78 -13.41
C GLY A 132 -10.31 16.07 -12.29
N PHE A 133 -9.09 16.40 -12.67
CA PHE A 133 -7.98 16.76 -11.79
C PHE A 133 -7.07 17.82 -12.42
N GLY A 134 -6.13 18.35 -11.62
CA GLY A 134 -4.96 19.11 -12.07
C GLY A 134 -4.81 20.49 -11.42
N ARG A 135 -5.90 21.05 -10.88
CA ARG A 135 -5.86 22.36 -10.21
C ARG A 135 -5.25 22.22 -8.81
N LYS A 136 -4.16 22.95 -8.55
CA LYS A 136 -3.34 22.88 -7.32
C LYS A 136 -3.01 21.43 -6.96
N MET A 137 -2.51 20.68 -7.95
CA MET A 137 -2.15 19.27 -7.77
C MET A 137 -0.82 19.14 -7.03
N VAL A 138 -0.79 18.35 -5.97
CA VAL A 138 0.42 17.96 -5.25
C VAL A 138 0.53 16.44 -5.23
N ILE A 139 1.72 15.88 -5.02
CA ILE A 139 1.87 14.44 -4.74
C ILE A 139 1.97 14.21 -3.24
N ALA A 140 1.35 13.15 -2.73
CA ALA A 140 1.67 12.56 -1.44
C ALA A 140 2.42 11.23 -1.65
N GLU A 141 3.65 11.19 -1.13
CA GLU A 141 4.54 10.03 -1.14
C GLU A 141 4.49 9.39 0.26
N VAL A 142 3.67 8.35 0.43
CA VAL A 142 3.34 7.80 1.74
C VAL A 142 3.98 6.43 1.92
N GLY A 143 4.71 6.23 3.03
CA GLY A 143 5.35 4.96 3.35
C GLY A 143 6.39 4.58 2.31
N GLY A 144 6.40 3.33 1.85
CA GLY A 144 7.21 2.90 0.71
C GLY A 144 7.48 1.39 0.70
N PRO A 145 8.21 0.89 -0.31
CA PRO A 145 8.62 -0.52 -0.38
C PRO A 145 9.38 -1.02 0.87
N GLY A 146 10.02 -0.12 1.63
CA GLY A 146 10.64 -0.42 2.92
C GLY A 146 9.67 -0.98 3.98
N ASN A 147 8.37 -0.68 3.89
CA ASN A 147 7.34 -1.25 4.75
C ASN A 147 6.95 -2.70 4.37
N LEU A 148 7.41 -3.21 3.22
CA LEU A 148 7.17 -4.57 2.74
C LEU A 148 8.44 -5.43 2.76
N PHE A 149 9.61 -4.83 2.53
CA PHE A 149 10.89 -5.53 2.45
C PHE A 149 12.03 -4.67 3.04
N PRO A 150 12.93 -5.23 3.86
CA PRO A 150 13.06 -6.65 4.21
C PRO A 150 12.11 -7.12 5.33
N VAL A 151 11.54 -6.19 6.10
CA VAL A 151 10.59 -6.49 7.19
C VAL A 151 9.19 -6.07 6.77
N ILE A 152 8.19 -6.91 7.06
CA ILE A 152 6.79 -6.64 6.70
C ILE A 152 6.11 -5.89 7.85
N HIS A 153 5.90 -4.60 7.65
CA HIS A 153 5.30 -3.67 8.61
C HIS A 153 3.77 -3.60 8.43
N LYS A 154 3.06 -4.70 8.72
CA LYS A 154 1.59 -4.82 8.55
C LYS A 154 0.78 -3.82 9.39
N GLU A 155 1.40 -3.24 10.42
CA GLU A 155 0.87 -2.18 11.28
C GLU A 155 0.79 -0.80 10.61
N LYS A 156 1.44 -0.61 9.45
CA LYS A 156 1.43 0.63 8.67
C LYS A 156 0.11 0.77 7.92
N ASP A 157 -0.90 1.26 8.61
CA ASP A 157 -2.22 1.63 8.09
C ASP A 157 -2.37 3.15 8.02
N PHE A 158 -3.01 3.63 6.96
CA PHE A 158 -3.09 5.04 6.57
C PHE A 158 -4.50 5.39 6.09
N ASP A 159 -4.83 6.68 6.05
CA ASP A 159 -6.14 7.18 5.62
C ASP A 159 -6.00 8.28 4.57
N LEU A 160 -6.62 8.09 3.40
CA LEU A 160 -6.63 9.05 2.32
C LEU A 160 -7.11 10.45 2.78
N LYS A 161 -8.06 10.53 3.72
CA LYS A 161 -8.54 11.81 4.25
C LYS A 161 -7.49 12.49 5.12
N GLU A 162 -6.78 11.73 5.96
CA GLU A 162 -5.72 12.26 6.81
C GLU A 162 -4.51 12.73 5.99
N ILE A 163 -4.15 11.99 4.94
CA ILE A 163 -3.14 12.43 3.95
C ILE A 163 -3.57 13.72 3.27
N CYS A 164 -4.82 13.82 2.79
CA CYS A 164 -5.32 15.04 2.16
C CYS A 164 -5.33 16.24 3.13
N ASN A 165 -5.65 16.02 4.41
CA ASN A 165 -5.52 17.05 5.44
C ASN A 165 -4.05 17.48 5.65
N GLY A 166 -3.12 16.52 5.64
CA GLY A 166 -1.67 16.76 5.76
C GLY A 166 -1.06 17.50 4.56
N CYS A 167 -1.63 17.31 3.36
CA CYS A 167 -1.31 18.08 2.15
C CYS A 167 -1.96 19.47 2.10
N GLU A 168 -2.58 19.93 3.19
CA GLU A 168 -3.34 21.20 3.29
C GLU A 168 -4.56 21.28 2.34
N ALA A 169 -5.04 20.12 1.88
CA ALA A 169 -6.06 19.98 0.84
C ALA A 169 -7.25 19.10 1.31
N PRO A 170 -7.98 19.46 2.38
CA PRO A 170 -8.97 18.58 3.02
C PRO A 170 -10.20 18.27 2.14
N ALA A 171 -10.50 19.06 1.12
CA ALA A 171 -11.66 18.89 0.22
C ALA A 171 -11.24 18.45 -1.20
N SER A 172 -10.09 17.78 -1.31
CA SER A 172 -9.48 17.38 -2.58
C SER A 172 -10.15 16.18 -3.25
N PHE A 173 -9.73 15.94 -4.50
CA PHE A 173 -9.82 14.65 -5.17
C PHE A 173 -8.43 13.99 -5.10
N VAL A 174 -8.38 12.75 -4.63
CA VAL A 174 -7.15 11.97 -4.52
C VAL A 174 -7.26 10.66 -5.28
N PHE A 175 -6.23 10.36 -6.07
CA PHE A 175 -6.11 9.10 -6.80
C PHE A 175 -4.64 8.67 -6.91
N GLY A 176 -4.41 7.38 -7.16
CA GLY A 176 -3.06 6.85 -7.38
C GLY A 176 -2.87 5.39 -6.94
N PRO A 177 -1.75 4.76 -7.29
CA PRO A 177 -1.39 3.42 -6.86
C PRO A 177 -0.99 3.34 -5.37
N GLY A 178 -1.19 2.17 -4.78
CA GLY A 178 -0.71 1.81 -3.45
C GLY A 178 -1.08 0.38 -3.06
N ALA A 179 -0.70 -0.06 -1.87
CA ALA A 179 -1.21 -1.30 -1.31
C ALA A 179 -2.53 -1.05 -0.55
N GLY A 180 -3.52 -1.91 -0.77
CA GLY A 180 -4.86 -1.70 -0.24
C GLY A 180 -5.00 -2.05 1.25
N PRO A 181 -6.14 -1.69 1.86
CA PRO A 181 -6.35 -1.83 3.30
C PRO A 181 -6.62 -3.28 3.69
N TRP A 182 -5.56 -4.05 3.94
CA TRP A 182 -5.67 -5.50 4.16
C TRP A 182 -6.53 -5.85 5.37
N GLN A 183 -6.58 -5.00 6.40
CA GLN A 183 -7.44 -5.16 7.58
C GLN A 183 -8.93 -4.97 7.26
N VAL A 184 -9.25 -4.19 6.22
CA VAL A 184 -10.64 -3.96 5.77
C VAL A 184 -11.09 -5.04 4.79
N VAL A 185 -10.19 -5.48 3.91
CA VAL A 185 -10.47 -6.50 2.87
C VAL A 185 -10.35 -7.93 3.43
N GLY A 186 -9.61 -8.12 4.52
CA GLY A 186 -9.30 -9.42 5.13
C GLY A 186 -8.20 -10.22 4.41
N ARG A 187 -7.45 -9.58 3.50
CA ARG A 187 -6.32 -10.13 2.72
C ARG A 187 -5.54 -8.97 2.10
N ASN A 188 -4.26 -9.17 1.82
CA ASN A 188 -3.46 -8.23 1.02
C ASN A 188 -4.08 -7.99 -0.37
N CYS A 189 -3.88 -6.79 -0.92
CA CYS A 189 -4.40 -6.39 -2.22
C CYS A 189 -3.64 -5.20 -2.83
N GLU A 190 -3.66 -5.09 -4.16
CA GLU A 190 -3.31 -3.86 -4.86
C GLU A 190 -4.45 -2.85 -4.75
N MET A 191 -4.12 -1.56 -4.80
CA MET A 191 -5.09 -0.47 -4.75
C MET A 191 -4.88 0.55 -5.87
N VAL A 192 -5.96 0.97 -6.52
CA VAL A 192 -6.07 2.30 -7.13
C VAL A 192 -6.98 3.15 -6.25
N ALA A 193 -6.37 4.09 -5.53
CA ALA A 193 -7.09 5.06 -4.72
C ALA A 193 -8.00 5.91 -5.62
N ASP A 194 -9.21 6.19 -5.13
CA ASP A 194 -10.19 7.04 -5.79
C ASP A 194 -11.17 7.58 -4.74
N ALA A 195 -10.88 8.79 -4.25
CA ALA A 195 -11.71 9.46 -3.26
C ALA A 195 -11.84 10.96 -3.56
N ASN A 196 -13.06 11.48 -3.52
CA ASN A 196 -13.37 12.90 -3.66
C ASN A 196 -13.99 13.39 -2.36
N PHE A 197 -13.20 14.14 -1.59
CA PHE A 197 -13.56 14.62 -0.27
C PHE A 197 -14.33 15.95 -0.29
N SER A 198 -14.55 16.56 -1.46
CA SER A 198 -15.56 17.64 -1.61
C SER A 198 -16.98 17.08 -1.67
N SER A 199 -17.17 15.89 -2.26
CA SER A 199 -18.45 15.17 -2.34
C SER A 199 -18.59 14.03 -1.33
N SER A 200 -17.55 13.77 -0.53
CA SER A 200 -17.45 12.64 0.42
C SER A 200 -17.67 11.26 -0.21
N LYS A 201 -17.31 11.10 -1.49
CA LYS A 201 -17.42 9.85 -2.24
C LYS A 201 -16.08 9.12 -2.24
N VAL A 202 -16.08 7.83 -1.93
CA VAL A 202 -14.92 6.92 -2.03
C VAL A 202 -15.32 5.73 -2.89
N ALA A 203 -14.53 5.41 -3.90
CA ALA A 203 -14.75 4.29 -4.82
C ALA A 203 -13.43 3.64 -5.24
N THR A 204 -12.52 3.50 -4.27
CA THR A 204 -11.22 2.83 -4.38
C THR A 204 -11.37 1.47 -5.05
N LYS A 205 -10.59 1.23 -6.11
CA LYS A 205 -10.56 -0.06 -6.80
C LYS A 205 -9.43 -0.91 -6.21
N ILE A 206 -9.68 -2.18 -5.95
CA ILE A 206 -8.67 -3.12 -5.42
C ILE A 206 -8.54 -4.36 -6.30
N ALA A 207 -7.35 -4.98 -6.30
CA ALA A 207 -7.11 -6.29 -6.89
C ALA A 207 -6.56 -7.24 -5.82
N SER A 208 -7.14 -8.42 -5.65
CA SER A 208 -6.69 -9.40 -4.65
C SER A 208 -6.72 -10.83 -5.19
N LEU A 209 -5.95 -11.73 -4.57
CA LEU A 209 -6.05 -13.17 -4.83
C LEU A 209 -7.09 -13.80 -3.90
N PRO A 210 -8.20 -14.38 -4.40
CA PRO A 210 -9.23 -14.96 -3.55
C PRO A 210 -8.73 -16.20 -2.78
N PRO A 211 -9.10 -16.38 -1.49
CA PRO A 211 -8.76 -17.58 -0.74
C PRO A 211 -9.28 -18.86 -1.42
N GLY A 212 -8.50 -19.94 -1.35
CA GLY A 212 -8.89 -21.27 -1.86
C GLY A 212 -9.02 -21.40 -3.38
N HIS A 213 -8.70 -20.38 -4.16
CA HIS A 213 -8.69 -20.44 -5.61
C HIS A 213 -7.31 -20.87 -6.15
N THR A 214 -7.25 -21.29 -7.41
CA THR A 214 -5.99 -21.65 -8.07
C THR A 214 -5.03 -20.45 -8.11
N PRO A 215 -3.70 -20.65 -8.17
CA PRO A 215 -2.69 -19.57 -8.20
C PRO A 215 -2.75 -18.65 -9.43
N THR A 216 -3.75 -18.84 -10.30
CA THR A 216 -4.04 -18.10 -11.53
C THR A 216 -5.23 -17.14 -11.41
N ALA A 217 -5.94 -17.12 -10.28
CA ALA A 217 -7.15 -16.32 -10.09
C ALA A 217 -6.88 -15.04 -9.28
N TYR A 218 -7.29 -13.90 -9.82
CA TYR A 218 -7.43 -12.61 -9.12
C TYR A 218 -8.89 -12.14 -9.17
N LYS A 219 -9.23 -11.17 -8.33
CA LYS A 219 -10.53 -10.50 -8.31
C LYS A 219 -10.35 -9.00 -8.13
N MET A 220 -10.97 -8.23 -9.03
CA MET A 220 -11.17 -6.79 -8.86
C MET A 220 -12.44 -6.53 -8.03
N GLU A 221 -12.36 -5.61 -7.08
CA GLU A 221 -13.49 -5.15 -6.26
C GLU A 221 -13.45 -3.62 -6.10
N VAL A 222 -14.59 -2.99 -5.86
CA VAL A 222 -14.68 -1.55 -5.54
C VAL A 222 -15.11 -1.42 -4.08
N ILE A 223 -14.37 -0.63 -3.29
CA ILE A 223 -14.61 -0.43 -1.86
C ILE A 223 -14.81 1.06 -1.53
N SER A 224 -15.62 1.34 -0.51
CA SER A 224 -15.90 2.68 0.01
C SER A 224 -14.99 3.10 1.18
N SER A 225 -13.94 2.33 1.46
CA SER A 225 -12.98 2.63 2.53
C SER A 225 -11.90 3.62 2.05
N PRO A 226 -11.61 4.69 2.82
CA PRO A 226 -10.48 5.59 2.55
C PRO A 226 -9.15 5.03 3.10
N LYS A 227 -9.14 3.85 3.73
CA LYS A 227 -7.93 3.24 4.26
C LYS A 227 -7.04 2.66 3.17
N PHE A 228 -5.74 2.62 3.43
CA PHE A 228 -4.73 1.91 2.65
C PHE A 228 -3.54 1.54 3.54
N SER A 229 -2.70 0.60 3.12
CA SER A 229 -1.61 0.09 3.97
C SER A 229 -0.26 0.18 3.27
N LEU A 230 0.84 0.07 4.03
CA LEU A 230 2.25 0.01 3.59
C LEU A 230 2.79 1.22 2.81
N MET A 231 2.19 1.55 1.66
CA MET A 231 2.64 2.60 0.75
C MET A 231 1.53 3.08 -0.18
N ALA A 232 1.58 4.35 -0.57
CA ALA A 232 0.86 4.87 -1.72
C ALA A 232 1.57 6.08 -2.34
N ASN A 233 1.38 6.25 -3.65
CA ASN A 233 1.87 7.37 -4.42
C ASN A 233 0.64 8.07 -5.00
N LEU A 234 0.27 9.21 -4.44
CA LEU A 234 -1.07 9.77 -4.59
C LEU A 234 -1.01 11.16 -5.21
N ALA A 235 -1.73 11.37 -6.30
CA ALA A 235 -2.05 12.70 -6.81
C ALA A 235 -3.21 13.30 -6.01
N VAL A 236 -3.01 14.47 -5.42
CA VAL A 236 -4.00 15.20 -4.63
C VAL A 236 -4.32 16.51 -5.36
N SER A 237 -5.46 16.54 -6.06
CA SER A 237 -5.99 17.75 -6.72
C SER A 237 -6.81 18.54 -5.69
N ALA A 238 -6.22 19.59 -5.11
CA ALA A 238 -6.84 20.34 -4.02
C ALA A 238 -8.17 21.01 -4.41
N GLU A 239 -8.34 21.32 -5.70
CA GLU A 239 -9.61 21.76 -6.28
C GLU A 239 -10.12 20.69 -7.28
N PRO A 240 -11.12 19.87 -6.94
CA PRO A 240 -11.66 18.83 -7.81
C PRO A 240 -12.32 19.36 -9.10
N GLY A 241 -12.23 18.60 -10.19
CA GLY A 241 -12.88 18.90 -11.48
C GLY A 241 -11.89 19.24 -12.61
N PRO A 242 -12.39 19.63 -13.80
CA PRO A 242 -11.58 19.74 -15.00
C PRO A 242 -10.53 20.85 -14.91
N ALA A 243 -9.33 20.55 -15.40
CA ALA A 243 -8.22 21.47 -15.58
C ALA A 243 -7.63 21.30 -16.98
N GLN A 244 -6.82 22.27 -17.43
CA GLN A 244 -5.96 22.04 -18.61
C GLN A 244 -4.90 20.98 -18.24
N VAL A 245 -4.74 19.99 -19.11
CA VAL A 245 -3.80 18.88 -18.99
C VAL A 245 -3.12 18.58 -20.33
N VAL A 246 -2.00 17.87 -20.29
CA VAL A 246 -1.37 17.32 -21.49
C VAL A 246 -2.04 15.99 -21.85
N TYR A 247 -2.73 15.97 -22.98
CA TYR A 247 -3.20 14.75 -23.64
C TYR A 247 -2.05 14.08 -24.37
N CYS A 248 -1.89 12.78 -24.18
CA CYS A 248 -0.90 11.95 -24.85
C CYS A 248 -1.58 10.73 -25.46
N LYS A 249 -1.45 10.53 -26.77
CA LYS A 249 -1.78 9.27 -27.43
C LYS A 249 -0.54 8.71 -28.09
N ALA A 250 -0.27 7.44 -27.87
CA ALA A 250 0.90 6.75 -28.42
C ALA A 250 0.53 5.32 -28.80
N SER A 251 0.92 4.87 -29.99
CA SER A 251 0.71 3.49 -30.42
C SER A 251 1.89 2.91 -31.17
N VAL A 252 1.95 1.57 -31.15
CA VAL A 252 3.04 0.76 -31.72
C VAL A 252 4.38 1.15 -31.07
N ARG A 253 4.68 0.54 -29.93
CA ARG A 253 5.94 0.74 -29.20
C ARG A 253 7.10 0.14 -30.01
N THR A 254 8.04 1.00 -30.40
CA THR A 254 9.23 0.66 -31.18
C THR A 254 10.49 0.57 -30.31
N GLY A 255 10.49 1.24 -29.17
CA GLY A 255 11.59 1.23 -28.21
C GLY A 255 11.36 0.30 -27.01
N LYS A 256 12.24 0.42 -26.01
CA LYS A 256 12.32 -0.53 -24.88
C LYS A 256 11.48 -0.13 -23.67
N ASP A 257 11.23 1.16 -23.49
CA ASP A 257 10.70 1.71 -22.25
C ASP A 257 9.17 1.62 -22.24
N ASN A 258 8.57 1.39 -21.07
CA ASN A 258 7.11 1.36 -20.97
C ASN A 258 6.52 2.79 -21.19
N PHE A 259 5.19 2.94 -21.23
CA PHE A 259 4.57 4.24 -21.53
C PHE A 259 4.89 5.34 -20.48
N PRO A 260 4.59 5.18 -19.17
CA PRO A 260 5.06 6.11 -18.13
C PRO A 260 6.58 6.33 -18.12
N GLU A 261 7.36 5.25 -18.25
CA GLU A 261 8.82 5.28 -18.17
C GLU A 261 9.45 6.12 -19.29
N THR A 262 8.88 6.04 -20.50
CA THR A 262 9.28 6.88 -21.65
C THR A 262 9.17 8.36 -21.30
N ILE A 263 8.02 8.76 -20.75
CA ILE A 263 7.74 10.15 -20.36
C ILE A 263 8.68 10.58 -19.22
N ARG A 264 8.82 9.73 -18.20
CA ARG A 264 9.69 9.95 -17.03
C ARG A 264 11.16 10.12 -17.41
N LYS A 265 11.68 9.30 -18.34
CA LYS A 265 13.05 9.42 -18.87
C LYS A 265 13.23 10.66 -19.75
N GLY A 266 12.21 11.04 -20.53
CA GLY A 266 12.19 12.31 -21.26
C GLY A 266 12.35 13.52 -20.34
N LEU A 267 11.57 13.54 -19.24
CA LEU A 267 11.69 14.56 -18.20
C LEU A 267 13.09 14.57 -17.55
N ALA A 268 13.62 13.40 -17.17
CA ALA A 268 14.95 13.29 -16.55
C ALA A 268 16.08 13.79 -17.49
N LYS A 269 16.01 13.44 -18.78
CA LYS A 269 16.92 13.89 -19.84
C LYS A 269 16.89 15.41 -20.04
N HIS A 270 15.73 16.04 -19.85
CA HIS A 270 15.55 17.48 -20.02
C HIS A 270 15.92 18.30 -18.76
N TYR A 271 15.44 17.88 -17.58
CA TYR A 271 15.53 18.67 -16.35
C TYR A 271 16.73 18.33 -15.45
N GLY A 272 17.40 17.19 -15.68
CA GLY A 272 18.56 16.76 -14.90
C GLY A 272 18.20 16.48 -13.43
N ASP A 273 18.84 17.22 -12.52
CA ASP A 273 18.65 17.14 -11.06
C ASP A 273 17.43 17.92 -10.55
N LYS A 274 16.71 18.65 -11.41
CA LYS A 274 15.47 19.33 -11.04
C LYS A 274 14.33 18.31 -11.01
N CYS A 275 13.89 17.95 -9.81
CA CYS A 275 12.75 17.09 -9.60
C CYS A 275 11.48 17.72 -10.19
N VAL A 276 10.93 17.08 -11.23
CA VAL A 276 9.60 17.32 -11.78
C VAL A 276 8.78 16.09 -11.47
N SER A 277 7.66 16.29 -10.78
CA SER A 277 6.76 15.23 -10.37
C SER A 277 5.49 15.31 -11.19
N VAL A 278 5.11 14.22 -11.86
CA VAL A 278 3.95 14.15 -12.75
C VAL A 278 3.01 13.06 -12.28
N ALA A 279 1.71 13.32 -12.43
CA ALA A 279 0.69 12.31 -12.25
C ALA A 279 -0.42 12.46 -13.27
N GLY A 280 -1.19 11.38 -13.43
CA GLY A 280 -2.28 11.36 -14.39
C GLY A 280 -3.01 10.04 -14.45
N VAL A 281 -4.02 10.02 -15.33
CA VAL A 281 -4.81 8.83 -15.65
C VAL A 281 -4.59 8.54 -17.13
N PHE A 282 -4.29 7.29 -17.45
CA PHE A 282 -4.21 6.82 -18.82
C PHE A 282 -4.96 5.52 -19.02
N MET A 283 -5.27 5.22 -20.27
CA MET A 283 -5.90 4.00 -20.72
C MET A 283 -4.95 3.26 -21.65
N MET A 284 -4.81 1.96 -21.45
CA MET A 284 -4.36 1.05 -22.50
C MET A 284 -5.59 0.65 -23.30
N LEU A 285 -5.80 1.29 -24.46
CA LEU A 285 -6.97 1.10 -25.33
C LEU A 285 -6.92 -0.19 -26.15
N LYS A 286 -5.71 -0.68 -26.46
CA LYS A 286 -5.47 -1.95 -27.16
C LYS A 286 -4.21 -2.62 -26.63
N GLY A 287 -4.14 -3.93 -26.82
CA GLY A 287 -3.00 -4.76 -26.43
C GLY A 287 -3.19 -5.48 -25.10
N GLU A 288 -2.12 -6.06 -24.62
CA GLU A 288 -2.03 -6.76 -23.34
C GLU A 288 -0.83 -6.24 -22.54
N ALA A 289 -0.90 -6.32 -21.21
CA ALA A 289 0.16 -5.87 -20.32
C ALA A 289 0.46 -6.89 -19.22
N LYS A 290 1.73 -6.93 -18.82
CA LYS A 290 2.16 -7.66 -17.63
C LYS A 290 1.82 -6.84 -16.39
N LEU A 291 0.85 -7.32 -15.63
CA LEU A 291 0.49 -6.79 -14.32
C LEU A 291 0.91 -7.77 -13.22
N HIS A 292 0.94 -7.32 -11.97
CA HIS A 292 1.03 -8.20 -10.82
C HIS A 292 -0.05 -7.91 -9.78
N VAL A 293 -0.37 -8.92 -8.98
CA VAL A 293 -1.20 -8.82 -7.77
C VAL A 293 -0.44 -9.54 -6.65
N MET A 294 -0.12 -8.83 -5.58
CA MET A 294 0.48 -9.40 -4.38
C MET A 294 -0.44 -10.48 -3.77
N PRO A 295 0.10 -11.66 -3.42
CA PRO A 295 -0.59 -12.58 -2.53
C PRO A 295 -0.77 -12.00 -1.14
N ASP A 296 -1.51 -12.72 -0.29
CA ASP A 296 -1.51 -12.44 1.13
C ASP A 296 -0.09 -12.56 1.73
N PHE A 297 0.12 -11.86 2.83
CA PHE A 297 1.44 -11.76 3.44
C PHE A 297 1.97 -13.12 3.92
N PRO A 298 3.26 -13.42 3.72
CA PRO A 298 3.87 -14.60 4.32
C PRO A 298 3.81 -14.57 5.85
N GLY A 299 3.99 -15.76 6.46
CA GLY A 299 4.06 -15.95 7.90
C GLY A 299 5.38 -15.50 8.54
N CYS A 300 6.40 -15.21 7.72
CA CYS A 300 7.70 -14.69 8.13
C CYS A 300 8.16 -13.58 7.15
N ASN A 301 9.20 -12.84 7.52
CA ASN A 301 9.82 -11.87 6.63
C ASN A 301 10.54 -12.57 5.47
N PHE A 302 10.65 -11.88 4.32
CA PHE A 302 11.37 -12.38 3.16
C PHE A 302 12.87 -12.53 3.46
N SER A 303 13.47 -13.63 3.04
CA SER A 303 14.92 -13.89 3.15
C SER A 303 15.75 -13.07 2.16
N SER A 304 15.16 -12.71 1.02
CA SER A 304 15.85 -12.04 -0.09
C SER A 304 14.88 -11.28 -1.00
N ARG A 305 15.43 -10.34 -1.77
CA ARG A 305 14.66 -9.61 -2.79
C ARG A 305 14.21 -10.53 -3.94
N GLU A 306 14.97 -11.57 -4.23
CA GLU A 306 14.61 -12.60 -5.20
C GLU A 306 13.39 -13.43 -4.78
N GLU A 307 13.26 -13.75 -3.49
CA GLU A 307 12.06 -14.41 -2.95
C GLU A 307 10.81 -13.56 -3.18
N LEU A 308 10.88 -12.27 -2.83
CA LEU A 308 9.78 -11.33 -3.08
C LEU A 308 9.45 -11.26 -4.57
N GLU A 309 10.43 -10.91 -5.42
CA GLU A 309 10.20 -10.55 -6.82
C GLU A 309 9.91 -11.74 -7.73
N LYS A 310 10.48 -12.93 -7.47
CA LYS A 310 10.34 -14.12 -8.33
C LYS A 310 9.43 -15.21 -7.76
N GLN A 311 9.27 -15.31 -6.44
CA GLN A 311 8.56 -16.44 -5.80
C GLN A 311 7.23 -16.02 -5.18
N TRP A 312 7.16 -14.84 -4.56
CA TRP A 312 5.94 -14.35 -3.92
C TRP A 312 5.02 -13.62 -4.90
N LEU A 313 5.49 -12.57 -5.60
CA LEU A 313 4.65 -11.82 -6.54
C LEU A 313 4.00 -12.75 -7.59
N ARG A 314 2.71 -12.49 -7.90
CA ARG A 314 1.96 -13.23 -8.93
C ARG A 314 1.72 -12.31 -10.11
N PHE A 315 2.27 -12.70 -11.26
CA PHE A 315 2.20 -11.95 -12.50
C PHE A 315 1.14 -12.51 -13.44
N PHE A 316 0.47 -11.61 -14.16
CA PHE A 316 -0.62 -11.92 -15.07
C PHE A 316 -0.46 -11.12 -16.36
N THR A 317 -0.89 -11.70 -17.47
CA THR A 317 -1.12 -10.96 -18.72
C THR A 317 -2.57 -10.51 -18.73
N MET A 318 -2.79 -9.21 -18.56
CA MET A 318 -4.11 -8.56 -18.49
C MET A 318 -4.37 -7.75 -19.76
N LYS A 319 -5.64 -7.61 -20.17
CA LYS A 319 -6.02 -7.14 -21.50
C LYS A 319 -6.64 -5.75 -21.48
N ALA A 320 -6.40 -4.99 -22.55
CA ALA A 320 -7.13 -3.76 -22.81
C ALA A 320 -8.65 -4.00 -22.94
N PRO A 321 -9.52 -3.05 -22.54
CA PRO A 321 -9.17 -1.74 -21.99
C PRO A 321 -8.77 -1.81 -20.51
N LEU A 322 -7.63 -1.20 -20.15
CA LEU A 322 -7.21 -0.99 -18.76
C LEU A 322 -7.17 0.52 -18.48
N VAL A 323 -7.83 0.97 -17.41
CA VAL A 323 -7.70 2.33 -16.87
C VAL A 323 -6.63 2.31 -15.79
N CYS A 324 -5.63 3.18 -15.89
CA CYS A 324 -4.43 3.19 -15.07
C CYS A 324 -4.22 4.55 -14.40
N ALA A 325 -4.00 4.54 -13.08
CA ALA A 325 -3.57 5.71 -12.33
C ALA A 325 -2.05 5.65 -12.14
N SER A 326 -1.35 6.74 -12.47
CA SER A 326 0.11 6.77 -12.52
C SER A 326 0.69 7.99 -11.82
N VAL A 327 1.80 7.79 -11.11
CA VAL A 327 2.64 8.83 -10.49
C VAL A 327 4.10 8.49 -10.80
N PHE A 328 4.87 9.49 -11.25
CA PHE A 328 6.28 9.32 -11.57
C PHE A 328 7.08 10.62 -11.40
N HIS A 329 8.40 10.47 -11.21
CA HIS A 329 9.32 11.56 -10.90
C HIS A 329 10.51 11.55 -11.87
N SER A 330 10.97 12.73 -12.33
CA SER A 330 12.18 12.84 -13.16
C SER A 330 13.45 12.46 -12.38
N TYR A 331 13.51 12.83 -11.10
CA TYR A 331 14.68 12.75 -10.23
C TYR A 331 14.25 12.56 -8.76
N ASP A 332 15.05 11.83 -7.98
CA ASP A 332 14.91 11.73 -6.52
C ASP A 332 15.98 12.59 -5.84
N PRO A 333 15.61 13.67 -5.12
CA PRO A 333 16.55 14.51 -4.38
C PRO A 333 17.06 13.89 -3.06
N GLY A 334 16.79 12.60 -2.80
CA GLY A 334 17.34 11.84 -1.66
C GLY A 334 16.29 11.32 -0.68
N HIS A 335 15.01 11.27 -1.07
CA HIS A 335 13.85 10.94 -0.23
C HIS A 335 13.23 9.57 -0.51
N LYS A 336 13.96 8.72 -1.25
CA LYS A 336 13.59 7.35 -1.61
C LYS A 336 12.27 7.32 -2.36
N LEU A 337 12.07 8.26 -3.28
CA LEU A 337 10.85 8.38 -4.06
C LEU A 337 10.63 7.12 -4.90
N ARG A 338 9.40 6.62 -4.96
CA ARG A 338 9.04 5.57 -5.91
C ARG A 338 8.96 6.19 -7.31
N MET A 339 10.12 6.26 -7.98
CA MET A 339 10.35 6.90 -9.28
C MET A 339 9.26 6.70 -10.32
N GLU A 340 8.63 5.52 -10.31
CA GLU A 340 7.47 5.20 -11.11
C GLU A 340 6.56 4.22 -10.36
N HIS A 341 5.27 4.54 -10.32
CA HIS A 341 4.24 3.64 -9.82
C HIS A 341 2.97 3.78 -10.67
N THR A 342 2.43 2.66 -11.14
CA THR A 342 1.18 2.63 -11.92
C THR A 342 0.36 1.41 -11.55
N HIS A 343 -0.89 1.62 -11.12
CA HIS A 343 -1.87 0.54 -10.91
C HIS A 343 -3.06 0.75 -11.84
N CYS A 344 -3.66 -0.34 -12.32
CA CYS A 344 -4.77 -0.32 -13.26
C CYS A 344 -5.98 -1.14 -12.78
N TYR A 345 -7.12 -0.89 -13.41
CA TYR A 345 -8.39 -1.62 -13.27
C TYR A 345 -9.17 -1.58 -14.59
N SER A 346 -10.18 -2.44 -14.74
CA SER A 346 -11.09 -2.45 -15.89
C SER A 346 -12.53 -2.76 -15.48
N SER A 347 -13.47 -2.54 -16.41
CA SER A 347 -14.87 -2.98 -16.27
C SER A 347 -15.06 -4.49 -16.43
N HIS A 348 -14.05 -5.21 -16.94
CA HIS A 348 -14.07 -6.66 -17.15
C HIS A 348 -13.34 -7.46 -16.05
N GLY A 349 -12.80 -6.79 -15.03
CA GLY A 349 -12.27 -7.41 -13.82
C GLY A 349 -10.74 -7.54 -13.75
N ASP A 350 -10.02 -7.13 -14.79
CA ASP A 350 -8.56 -7.04 -14.80
C ASP A 350 -8.10 -5.84 -13.95
N ALA A 351 -7.25 -6.09 -12.95
CA ALA A 351 -6.69 -5.05 -12.10
C ALA A 351 -5.38 -5.48 -11.43
N GLY A 352 -4.51 -4.51 -11.12
CA GLY A 352 -3.24 -4.76 -10.44
C GLY A 352 -2.15 -3.74 -10.80
N HIS A 353 -0.92 -4.02 -10.38
CA HIS A 353 0.24 -3.17 -10.62
C HIS A 353 0.85 -3.40 -12.00
N TYR A 354 0.90 -2.36 -12.83
CA TYR A 354 1.42 -2.40 -14.20
C TYR A 354 2.95 -2.43 -14.24
N HIS A 355 3.52 -3.25 -15.13
CA HIS A 355 4.95 -3.25 -15.46
C HIS A 355 5.23 -2.70 -16.86
N TYR A 356 4.62 -3.28 -17.89
CA TYR A 356 4.82 -2.94 -19.30
C TYR A 356 3.78 -3.66 -20.19
N ASP A 357 3.55 -3.16 -21.41
CA ASP A 357 2.83 -3.94 -22.44
C ASP A 357 3.63 -5.15 -22.92
N THR A 358 2.91 -6.22 -23.25
CA THR A 358 3.45 -7.46 -23.83
C THR A 358 3.14 -7.60 -25.33
N THR A 359 2.42 -6.64 -25.92
CA THR A 359 2.05 -6.59 -27.34
C THR A 359 2.47 -5.25 -27.97
N PRO A 360 3.78 -4.95 -28.04
CA PRO A 360 4.29 -3.64 -28.43
C PRO A 360 3.89 -3.22 -29.85
N ASP A 361 3.73 -4.17 -30.76
CA ASP A 361 3.32 -3.99 -32.15
C ASP A 361 1.87 -3.48 -32.33
N THR A 362 1.02 -3.67 -31.32
CA THR A 362 -0.44 -3.44 -31.39
C THR A 362 -0.98 -2.60 -30.24
N VAL A 363 -0.15 -2.27 -29.24
CA VAL A 363 -0.54 -1.45 -28.09
C VAL A 363 -0.96 -0.05 -28.52
N VAL A 364 -2.00 0.47 -27.87
CA VAL A 364 -2.46 1.85 -28.01
C VAL A 364 -2.69 2.43 -26.61
N TYR A 365 -2.04 3.53 -26.30
CA TYR A 365 -2.21 4.32 -25.09
C TYR A 365 -2.91 5.64 -25.37
N GLU A 366 -3.74 6.08 -24.43
CA GLU A 366 -4.33 7.42 -24.39
C GLU A 366 -4.33 7.90 -22.93
N GLY A 367 -3.75 9.06 -22.62
CA GLY A 367 -3.60 9.52 -21.24
C GLY A 367 -3.58 11.03 -21.07
N TYR A 368 -3.76 11.45 -19.82
CA TYR A 368 -3.93 12.83 -19.40
C TYR A 368 -3.02 13.05 -18.20
N PHE A 369 -2.13 14.04 -18.28
CA PHE A 369 -1.08 14.27 -17.29
C PHE A 369 -0.86 15.76 -17.03
N THR A 370 -0.36 16.09 -15.83
CA THR A 370 0.16 17.43 -15.51
C THR A 370 1.21 17.35 -14.39
N ALA A 371 1.99 18.41 -14.19
CA ALA A 371 2.97 18.49 -13.11
C ALA A 371 2.35 18.91 -11.78
N ALA A 372 2.83 18.29 -10.71
CA ALA A 372 2.53 18.69 -9.34
C ALA A 372 3.32 19.94 -8.92
N GLU A 373 2.82 20.67 -7.93
CA GLU A 373 3.51 21.87 -7.40
C GLU A 373 4.65 21.51 -6.45
N LYS A 374 4.47 20.42 -5.68
CA LYS A 374 5.40 19.89 -4.67
C LYS A 374 5.03 18.45 -4.30
N ILE A 375 5.93 17.76 -3.59
CA ILE A 375 5.68 16.44 -3.00
C ILE A 375 5.62 16.60 -1.47
N TYR A 376 4.61 16.00 -0.86
CA TYR A 376 4.50 15.81 0.58
C TYR A 376 4.93 14.37 0.93
N ARG A 377 6.07 14.22 1.60
CA ARG A 377 6.62 12.92 2.02
C ARG A 377 6.13 12.56 3.42
N PHE A 378 5.33 11.50 3.52
CA PHE A 378 4.81 10.97 4.79
C PHE A 378 5.48 9.63 5.11
N ASP A 379 5.89 9.44 6.37
CA ASP A 379 6.44 8.17 6.87
C ASP A 379 7.56 7.62 5.97
N GLU A 380 8.66 8.37 5.81
CA GLU A 380 9.79 7.96 4.97
C GLU A 380 10.49 6.71 5.52
N VAL A 381 10.65 5.69 4.67
CA VAL A 381 11.27 4.39 4.97
C VAL A 381 12.33 4.01 3.95
#